data_AF-A0A1V5LGW6-F1
#
_entry.id   AF-A0A1V5LGW6-F1
#
_cell.length_a   1.000
_cell.length_b   1.000
_cell.length_c   1.000
_cell.angle_alpha   90.00
_cell.angle_beta   90.00
_cell.angle_gamma   90.00
#
_symmetry.space_group_name_H-M   'P 1'
#
loop_
_entity.id
_entity.type
_entity.pdbx_description
1 polymer ?
#
loop_
_entity_poly.entity_id
_entity_poly.type
_entity_poly.pdbx_seq_one_letter_code
_entity_poly.pdbx_strand_id
1 'polypeptide(L)'
;MIARVERERPEGEGVTITRLRHHDALRRAEYHLEQARQSLSEERSGEFIALDLRMALAAAGELTGEVRSADILEDIFSTFCIGK
;
A
#
# COMPACT_ATOMS: atom_id res chain seq x y z
N MET A 1 10.39 21.59 0.23
CA MET A 1 10.31 21.64 -1.24
C MET A 1 9.84 20.28 -1.73
N ILE A 2 8.52 20.07 -1.78
CA ILE A 2 7.93 18.80 -2.22
C ILE A 2 7.86 18.89 -3.75
N ALA A 3 8.60 18.05 -4.46
CA ALA A 3 8.59 18.03 -5.92
C ALA A 3 7.16 17.77 -6.42
N ARG A 4 6.66 18.65 -7.29
CA ARG A 4 5.33 18.54 -7.89
C ARG A 4 5.38 17.37 -8.87
N VAL A 5 4.68 16.27 -8.56
CA VAL A 5 4.51 15.17 -9.51
C VAL A 5 3.57 15.66 -10.62
N GLU A 6 4.10 15.86 -11.82
CA GLU A 6 3.31 16.16 -13.00
C GLU A 6 2.45 14.93 -13.35
N ARG A 7 1.12 15.09 -13.31
CA ARG A 7 0.17 14.03 -13.67
C ARG A 7 0.03 13.95 -15.19
N GLU A 8 0.84 13.13 -15.83
CA GLU A 8 0.52 12.63 -17.17
C GLU A 8 -0.59 11.56 -17.01
N ARG A 9 -1.80 11.87 -17.48
CA ARG A 9 -2.88 10.89 -17.57
C ARG A 9 -2.80 10.22 -18.94
N PRO A 10 -2.45 8.93 -19.06
CA PRO A 10 -2.57 8.24 -20.32
C PRO A 10 -4.05 8.25 -20.74
N GLU A 11 -4.35 8.86 -21.88
CA GLU A 11 -5.70 8.90 -22.44
C GLU A 11 -6.04 7.53 -23.04
N GLY A 12 -7.06 6.86 -22.49
CA GLY A 12 -7.89 5.94 -23.27
C GLY A 12 -7.84 4.44 -22.98
N GLU A 13 -6.99 3.92 -22.09
CA GLU A 13 -7.00 2.48 -21.78
C GLU A 13 -6.86 2.24 -20.27
N GLY A 14 -8.01 2.16 -19.59
CA GLY A 14 -8.06 1.82 -18.17
C GLY A 14 -7.72 0.35 -17.96
N VAL A 15 -6.65 0.06 -17.21
CA VAL A 15 -6.34 -1.31 -16.80
C VAL A 15 -7.42 -1.78 -15.82
N THR A 16 -8.18 -2.81 -16.20
CA THR A 16 -9.21 -3.40 -15.34
C THR A 16 -8.59 -4.40 -14.37
N ILE A 17 -8.87 -4.21 -13.08
CA ILE A 17 -8.36 -5.09 -12.03
C ILE A 17 -9.35 -6.21 -11.78
N THR A 18 -8.99 -7.41 -12.21
CA THR A 18 -9.87 -8.59 -12.14
C THR A 18 -9.57 -9.51 -10.96
N ARG A 19 -8.44 -9.32 -10.26
CA ARG A 19 -8.01 -10.18 -9.15
C ARG A 19 -8.25 -9.50 -7.81
N LEU A 20 -8.90 -10.22 -6.90
CA LEU A 20 -9.20 -9.74 -5.54
C LEU A 20 -7.95 -9.28 -4.78
N ARG A 21 -6.83 -10.02 -4.89
CA ARG A 21 -5.54 -9.66 -4.26
C ARG A 21 -4.99 -8.30 -4.70
N HIS A 22 -5.13 -7.97 -5.98
CA HIS A 22 -4.65 -6.68 -6.51
C HIS A 22 -5.57 -5.55 -6.04
N HIS A 23 -6.88 -5.79 -6.00
CA HIS A 23 -7.83 -4.83 -5.46
C HIS A 23 -7.56 -4.55 -3.97
N ASP A 24 -7.32 -5.61 -3.18
CA ASP A 24 -6.98 -5.47 -1.75
C ASP A 24 -5.69 -4.68 -1.53
N ALA A 25 -4.62 -5.03 -2.24
CA ALA A 25 -3.34 -4.32 -2.19
C ALA A 25 -3.50 -2.81 -2.50
N LEU A 26 -4.30 -2.47 -3.51
CA LEU A 26 -4.58 -1.07 -3.84
C LEU A 26 -5.46 -0.38 -2.81
N ARG A 27 -6.43 -1.07 -2.20
CA ARG A 27 -7.23 -0.52 -1.10
C ARG A 27 -6.37 -0.19 0.11
N ARG A 28 -5.43 -1.08 0.46
CA ARG A 28 -4.45 -0.81 1.53
C ARG A 28 -3.53 0.35 1.18
N ALA A 29 -3.03 0.42 -0.05
CA ALA A 29 -2.22 1.55 -0.51
C ALA A 29 -3.00 2.88 -0.44
N GLU A 30 -4.23 2.92 -0.93
CA GLU A 30 -5.13 4.08 -0.86
C GLU A 30 -5.36 4.53 0.58
N TYR A 31 -5.66 3.58 1.48
CA TYR A 31 -5.85 3.87 2.90
C TYR A 31 -4.64 4.58 3.51
N HIS A 32 -3.43 4.04 3.32
CA HIS A 32 -2.22 4.65 3.89
C HIS A 32 -1.87 5.99 3.25
N LEU A 33 -2.12 6.18 1.95
CA LEU A 33 -1.97 7.49 1.32
C LEU A 33 -2.91 8.53 1.93
N GLU A 34 -4.14 8.14 2.26
CA GLU A 34 -5.09 9.01 2.92
C GLU A 34 -4.66 9.35 4.36
N GLN A 35 -4.09 8.39 5.09
CA GLN A 35 -3.51 8.63 6.42
C GLN A 35 -2.30 9.57 6.37
N ALA A 36 -1.41 9.42 5.38
CA ALA A 36 -0.30 10.34 5.16
C ALA A 36 -0.81 11.76 4.84
N ARG A 37 -1.85 11.87 3.99
CA ARG A 37 -2.49 13.14 3.63
C ARG A 37 -3.13 13.80 4.84
N GLN A 38 -3.81 13.03 5.68
CA GLN A 38 -4.40 13.51 6.92
C GLN A 38 -3.33 13.99 7.88
N SER A 39 -2.29 13.20 8.12
CA SER A 39 -1.16 13.56 8.98
C SER A 39 -0.46 14.84 8.52
N LEU A 40 -0.34 15.04 7.19
CA LEU A 40 0.17 16.28 6.62
C LEU A 40 -0.77 17.47 6.90
N SER A 41 -2.09 17.28 6.76
CA SER A 41 -3.08 18.34 7.01
C SER A 41 -3.21 18.73 8.48
N GLU A 42 -2.90 17.80 9.38
CA GLU A 42 -2.91 18.00 10.84
C GLU A 42 -1.54 18.45 11.38
N GLU A 43 -0.57 18.74 10.51
CA GLU A 43 0.79 19.14 10.89
C GLU A 43 1.47 18.17 11.87
N ARG A 44 1.16 16.86 11.76
CA ARG A 44 1.78 15.83 12.58
C ARG A 44 3.27 15.69 12.27
N SER A 45 4.01 15.06 13.18
CA SER A 45 5.42 14.72 12.98
C SER A 45 5.63 13.99 11.64
N GLY A 46 6.72 14.33 10.96
CA GLY A 46 7.12 13.69 9.69
C GLY A 46 7.30 12.17 9.81
N GLU A 47 7.48 11.64 11.02
CA GLU A 47 7.54 10.20 11.29
C GLU A 47 6.24 9.47 10.90
N PHE A 48 5.07 10.05 11.19
CA PHE A 48 3.78 9.46 10.82
C PHE A 48 3.59 9.44 9.31
N ILE A 49 3.92 10.58 8.66
CA ILE A 49 3.84 10.71 7.20
C ILE A 49 4.77 9.70 6.52
N ALA A 50 6.00 9.57 7.02
CA ALA A 50 6.97 8.62 6.47
C ALA A 50 6.54 7.17 6.65
N LEU A 51 5.95 6.83 7.81
CA LEU A 51 5.42 5.49 8.08
C LEU A 51 4.30 5.14 7.10
N ASP A 52 3.30 6.01 6.97
CA ASP A 52 2.16 5.78 6.07
C ASP A 52 2.60 5.67 4.61
N LEU A 53 3.54 6.50 4.15
CA LEU A 53 4.09 6.40 2.80
C LEU A 53 4.84 5.09 2.55
N ARG A 54 5.57 4.56 3.55
CA ARG A 54 6.23 3.24 3.44
C ARG A 54 5.20 2.12 3.35
N MET A 55 4.14 2.18 4.15
CA MET A 55 3.06 1.19 4.12
C MET A 55 2.31 1.21 2.78
N ALA A 56 2.04 2.40 2.24
CA ALA A 56 1.45 2.55 0.92
C ALA A 56 2.33 1.96 -0.19
N LEU A 57 3.65 2.18 -0.12
CA LEU A 57 4.62 1.64 -1.07
C LEU A 57 4.71 0.11 -0.98
N ALA A 58 4.72 -0.46 0.23
CA ALA A 58 4.72 -1.90 0.43
C ALA A 58 3.47 -2.55 -0.18
N ALA A 59 2.28 -2.02 0.12
CA ALA A 59 1.03 -2.53 -0.45
C ALA A 59 1.01 -2.41 -1.98
N ALA A 60 1.53 -1.32 -2.55
CA ALA A 60 1.66 -1.17 -4.00
C ALA A 60 2.68 -2.16 -4.63
N GLY A 61 3.78 -2.45 -3.93
CA GLY A 61 4.82 -3.38 -4.36
C GLY A 61 4.35 -4.85 -4.43
N GLU A 62 3.24 -5.21 -3.79
CA GLU A 62 2.60 -6.51 -3.98
C GLU A 62 2.06 -6.71 -5.41
N LEU A 63 1.76 -5.63 -6.13
CA LEU A 63 1.29 -5.71 -7.52
C LEU A 63 2.42 -6.10 -8.48
N THR A 64 3.64 -5.60 -8.24
CA THR A 64 4.83 -5.88 -9.05
C THR A 64 5.51 -7.18 -8.65
N GLY A 65 5.15 -7.75 -7.49
CA GLY A 65 5.78 -8.95 -6.93
C GLY A 65 7.17 -8.67 -6.32
N GLU A 66 7.51 -7.39 -6.14
CA GLU A 66 8.72 -6.95 -5.44
C GLU A 66 8.63 -7.24 -3.94
N VAL A 67 7.42 -7.25 -3.39
CA VAL A 67 7.13 -7.80 -2.06
C VAL A 67 7.01 -9.33 -2.20
N ARG A 68 8.12 -10.04 -1.98
CA ARG A 68 8.16 -11.50 -2.05
C ARG A 68 7.53 -12.11 -0.80
N SER A 69 6.71 -13.13 -1.05
CA SER A 69 5.83 -13.91 -0.17
C SER A 69 6.43 -14.57 1.10
N ALA A 70 7.57 -14.13 1.61
CA ALA A 70 8.10 -14.64 2.88
C ALA A 70 7.14 -14.35 4.05
N ASP A 71 6.46 -13.20 4.04
CA ASP A 71 5.58 -12.77 5.13
C ASP A 71 4.16 -13.38 5.06
N ILE A 72 3.71 -13.76 3.86
CA ILE A 72 2.36 -14.36 3.66
C ILE A 72 2.32 -15.80 4.20
N LEU A 73 3.43 -16.54 4.13
CA LEU A 73 3.52 -17.87 4.74
C LEU A 73 3.43 -17.79 6.27
N GLU A 74 4.01 -16.77 6.88
CA GLU A 74 3.99 -16.58 8.34
C GLU A 74 2.58 -16.23 8.84
N ASP A 75 1.80 -15.44 8.09
CA ASP A 75 0.39 -15.15 8.40
C ASP A 75 -0.56 -16.35 8.17
N ILE A 76 -0.30 -17.20 7.17
CA ILE A 76 -1.08 -18.44 6.95
C ILE A 76 -0.85 -19.46 8.08
N PHE A 77 0.35 -19.49 8.67
CA PHE A 77 0.70 -20.43 9.74
C PHE A 77 0.55 -19.87 11.17
N SER A 78 0.44 -18.56 11.36
CA SER A 78 0.23 -17.95 12.69
C SER A 78 -1.19 -18.16 13.25
N THR A 79 -2.16 -18.48 12.39
CA THR A 79 -3.57 -18.72 12.78
C THR A 79 -3.90 -20.20 13.05
N PHE A 80 -2.95 -21.11 12.83
CA PHE A 80 -3.09 -22.47 13.36
C PHE A 80 -2.70 -22.46 14.83
N CYS A 81 -3.70 -22.47 15.72
CA CYS A 81 -3.52 -23.16 16.99
C CYS A 81 -2.99 -24.55 16.66
N ILE A 82 -1.67 -24.77 16.82
CA ILE A 82 -1.15 -26.11 16.97
C ILE A 82 -1.78 -26.58 18.28
N GLY A 83 -2.91 -27.27 18.13
CA GLY A 83 -3.47 -28.13 19.16
C GLY A 83 -2.46 -29.23 19.42
N LYS A 84 -1.44 -28.90 20.20
CA LYS A 84 -0.63 -29.75 21.05
C LYS A 84 0.12 -28.87 22.05
#